data_AF-A0A3M5LH45-F1
#
_entry.id   AF-A0A3M5LH45-F1
#
_cell.length_a   1.000
_cell.length_b   1.000
_cell.length_c   1.000
_cell.angle_alpha   90.00
_cell.angle_beta   90.00
_cell.angle_gamma   90.00
#
_symmetry.space_group_name_H-M   'P 1'
#
loop_
_entity.id
_entity.type
_entity.pdbx_description
1 polymer ?
#
loop_
_entity_poly.entity_id
_entity_poly.type
_entity_poly.pdbx_seq_one_letter_code
_entity_poly.pdbx_strand_id
1 'polypeptide(L)' 'ELGGHSLLAVSLMERMRQEGLEAEVKSLFKHPTLSEYAATTERMEIVL' A
#
# COMPACT_ATOMS: atom_id res chain seq x y z
N GLU A 1 -3.18 9.14 -18.24
CA GLU A 1 -3.85 9.47 -16.96
C GLU A 1 -3.19 8.85 -15.72
N LEU A 2 -1.85 8.75 -15.72
CA LEU A 2 -1.04 8.22 -14.61
C LEU A 2 -0.50 9.32 -13.67
N GLY A 3 -1.02 10.54 -13.74
CA GLY A 3 -0.53 11.68 -12.95
C GLY A 3 -1.24 11.83 -11.61
N GLY A 4 -2.57 11.92 -11.60
CA GLY A 4 -3.36 12.13 -10.38
C GLY A 4 -3.53 10.86 -9.52
N HIS A 5 -3.86 9.73 -10.16
CA HIS A 5 -4.06 8.45 -9.47
C HIS A 5 -2.76 7.93 -8.81
N SER A 6 -1.61 8.19 -9.44
CA SER A 6 -0.31 7.79 -8.90
C SER A 6 0.05 8.57 -7.62
N LEU A 7 -0.33 9.84 -7.50
CA LEU A 7 -0.11 10.60 -6.26
C LEU A 7 -0.96 10.08 -5.11
N LEU A 8 -2.23 9.73 -5.37
CA LEU A 8 -3.09 9.11 -4.36
C LEU A 8 -2.55 7.74 -3.91
N ALA A 9 -2.05 6.93 -4.84
CA ALA A 9 -1.39 5.67 -4.52
C ALA A 9 -0.13 5.88 -3.67
N VAL A 10 0.73 6.83 -4.04
CA VAL A 10 1.93 7.19 -3.26
C VAL A 10 1.56 7.65 -1.84
N SER A 11 0.56 8.52 -1.71
CA SER A 11 0.07 8.98 -0.40
C SER A 11 -0.54 7.87 0.44
N LEU A 12 -1.25 6.92 -0.17
CA LEU A 12 -1.76 5.73 0.54
C LEU A 12 -0.61 4.90 1.10
N MET A 13 0.39 4.61 0.28
CA MET A 13 1.53 3.78 0.70
C MET A 13 2.35 4.44 1.79
N GLU A 14 2.48 5.76 1.74
CA GLU A 14 3.18 6.49 2.78
C GLU A 14 2.47 6.38 4.14
N ARG A 15 1.14 6.56 4.16
CA ARG A 15 0.36 6.37 5.39
C ARG A 15 0.47 4.94 5.93
N MET A 16 0.40 3.94 5.05
CA MET A 16 0.53 2.55 5.47
C MET A 16 1.89 2.26 6.11
N ARG A 17 2.99 2.75 5.53
CA ARG A 17 4.33 2.62 6.12
C ARG A 17 4.45 3.30 7.47
N GLN A 18 3.84 4.48 7.64
CA GLN A 18 3.80 5.18 8.94
C GLN A 18 3.09 4.36 10.03
N GLU A 19 2.11 3.55 9.66
CA GLU A 19 1.40 2.63 10.54
C GLU A 19 2.11 1.26 10.70
N GLY A 20 3.31 1.11 10.15
CA GLY A 20 4.07 -0.15 10.19
C GLY A 20 3.46 -1.26 9.35
N LEU A 21 2.75 -0.92 8.27
CA LEU A 21 2.22 -1.87 7.30
C LEU A 21 3.12 -1.92 6.07
N GLU A 22 3.35 -3.12 5.55
CA GLU A 22 4.01 -3.30 4.27
C GLU A 22 3.14 -2.70 3.14
N ALA A 23 3.76 -1.95 2.23
CA ALA A 23 3.02 -1.25 1.18
C ALA A 23 3.76 -1.29 -0.15
N GLU A 24 3.34 -2.19 -1.04
CA GLU A 24 3.91 -2.34 -2.37
C GLU A 24 3.04 -1.72 -3.47
N VAL A 25 3.61 -0.70 -4.15
CA VAL A 25 3.54 -0.48 -5.61
C VAL A 25 2.59 -1.36 -6.39
N LYS A 26 3.15 -2.53 -6.70
CA LYS A 26 2.65 -3.49 -7.66
C LYS A 26 1.43 -4.24 -7.12
N SER A 27 1.37 -4.48 -5.81
CA SER A 27 0.26 -5.20 -5.18
C SER A 27 -1.03 -4.40 -5.24
N LEU A 28 -0.96 -3.06 -5.14
CA LEU A 28 -2.13 -2.19 -5.31
C LEU A 28 -2.73 -2.27 -6.73
N PHE A 29 -1.90 -2.42 -7.76
CA PHE A 29 -2.38 -2.57 -9.14
C PHE A 29 -2.85 -4.00 -9.46
N LYS A 30 -2.34 -5.01 -8.75
CA LYS A 30 -2.80 -6.39 -8.85
C LYS A 30 -4.12 -6.64 -8.12
N HIS A 31 -4.36 -5.90 -7.04
CA HIS A 31 -5.54 -5.97 -6.19
C HIS A 31 -6.24 -4.60 -6.17
N PRO A 32 -7.02 -4.26 -7.21
CA PRO A 32 -7.54 -2.90 -7.43
C PRO A 32 -8.65 -2.51 -6.43
N THR A 33 -9.04 -3.41 -5.53
CA THR A 33 -9.97 -3.12 -4.44
C THR A 33 -9.26 -3.07 -3.10
N LEU A 34 -9.72 -2.19 -2.21
CA LEU A 34 -9.13 -2.06 -0.87
C LEU A 34 -9.25 -3.35 -0.06
N SER A 35 -10.32 -4.11 -0.23
CA SER A 35 -10.53 -5.39 0.48
C SER A 35 -9.53 -6.46 0.05
N GLU A 36 -9.28 -6.59 -1.25
CA GLU A 36 -8.29 -7.55 -1.77
C GLU A 36 -6.89 -7.13 -1.37
N TYR A 37 -6.56 -5.84 -1.48
CA TYR A 37 -5.24 -5.33 -1.11
C TYR A 37 -4.97 -5.45 0.40
N ALA A 38 -5.97 -5.16 1.24
CA ALA A 38 -5.88 -5.35 2.69
C ALA A 38 -5.61 -6.81 3.07
N ALA A 39 -6.20 -7.77 2.33
CA ALA A 39 -5.95 -9.20 2.55
C ALA A 39 -4.52 -9.62 2.22
N THR A 40 -3.76 -8.83 1.46
CA THR A 40 -2.35 -9.09 1.12
C THR A 40 -1.37 -8.23 1.92
N THR A 41 -1.82 -7.45 2.90
CA THR A 41 -0.96 -6.53 3.65
C THR A 41 -0.49 -7.16 4.95
N GLU A 42 0.82 -7.13 5.23
CA GLU A 42 1.40 -7.63 6.48
C GLU A 42 1.94 -6.50 7.36
N ARG A 43 2.05 -6.76 8.68
CA ARG A 43 2.70 -5.85 9.62
C ARG A 43 4.21 -5.99 9.49
N MET A 44 4.90 -4.87 9.41
CA MET A 44 6.36 -4.84 9.50
C MET A 44 6.74 -5.16 10.94
N GLU A 45 7.20 -6.39 11.19
CA GLU A 45 7.81 -6.75 12.46
C GLU A 45 9.19 -6.09 12.54
N ILE A 46 9.38 -5.19 13.51
CA ILE A 46 10.71 -4.67 13.83
C ILE A 46 11.43 -5.77 14.61
N VAL A 47 12.32 -6.50 13.95
CA VAL A 47 13.26 -7.40 14.63
C VAL A 47 14.29 -6.51 15.34
N LEU A 48 14.18 -6.43 16.67
CA LEU A 48 15.14 -5.77 17.56
C LEU A 48 16.36 -6.66 17.83
#